data_AF-M1AR45-F1
#
_entry.id   AF-M1AR45-F1
#
_cell.length_a   1.000
_cell.length_b   1.000
_cell.length_c   1.000
_cell.angle_alpha   90.00
_cell.angle_beta   90.00
_cell.angle_gamma   90.00
#
_symmetry.space_group_name_H-M   'P 1'
#
loop_
_entity.id
_entity.type
_entity.pdbx_description
1 polymer ?
#
loop_
_entity_poly.entity_id
_entity_poly.type
_entity_poly.pdbx_seq_one_letter_code
_entity_poly.pdbx_strand_id
1 'polypeptide(L)'
;MDKESEKLKNIKSEVEERAEVARRNLKRISHNGEAWLTSVDTTTEHVEAVRQGTAEVERGCFYGWCPNLKSRYSMSRRAKKITLELVQLQNESNRPDVISFDHPVQSEAIPSNYGEVFDSRKLKEEEVMAALRDDGVTMIGICGVD
;
A
#
# COMPACT_ATOMS: atom_id res chain seq x y z
N MET A 1 24.32 3.47 1.63
CA MET A 1 23.01 3.58 2.28
C MET A 1 22.16 4.60 1.55
N ASP A 2 22.56 5.87 1.49
CA ASP A 2 21.75 6.98 0.92
C ASP A 2 21.20 6.68 -0.48
N LYS A 3 22.06 6.27 -1.41
CA LYS A 3 21.63 5.88 -2.77
C LYS A 3 20.54 4.81 -2.78
N GLU A 4 20.64 3.81 -1.91
CA GLU A 4 19.67 2.71 -1.84
C GLU A 4 18.39 3.15 -1.10
N SER A 5 18.50 4.09 -0.16
CA SER A 5 17.35 4.70 0.51
C SER A 5 16.54 5.56 -0.46
N GLU A 6 17.20 6.41 -1.25
CA GLU A 6 16.54 7.25 -2.25
C GLU A 6 15.84 6.43 -3.35
N LYS A 7 16.49 5.36 -3.83
CA LYS A 7 15.82 4.42 -4.75
C LYS A 7 14.56 3.82 -4.12
N LEU A 8 14.63 3.35 -2.89
CA LEU A 8 13.48 2.73 -2.23
C LEU A 8 12.36 3.74 -1.99
N LYS A 9 12.67 5.00 -1.66
CA LYS A 9 11.69 6.09 -1.57
C LYS A 9 10.96 6.31 -2.89
N ASN A 10 11.68 6.35 -4.01
CA ASN A 10 11.04 6.50 -5.33
C ASN A 10 10.10 5.35 -5.63
N ILE A 11 10.52 4.11 -5.37
CA ILE A 11 9.68 2.92 -5.54
C ILE A 11 8.44 3.02 -4.63
N LYS A 12 8.60 3.44 -3.37
CA LYS A 12 7.49 3.64 -2.43
C LYS A 12 6.45 4.60 -3.01
N SER A 13 6.89 5.76 -3.50
CA SER A 13 6.00 6.75 -4.14
C SER A 13 5.24 6.17 -5.33
N GLU A 14 5.90 5.41 -6.19
CA GLU A 14 5.25 4.73 -7.33
C GLU A 14 4.22 3.67 -6.87
N VAL A 15 4.47 2.98 -5.76
CA VAL A 15 3.52 2.01 -5.19
C VAL A 15 2.31 2.73 -4.60
N GLU A 16 2.53 3.80 -3.84
CA GLU A 16 1.47 4.60 -3.23
C GLU A 16 0.57 5.25 -4.30
N GLU A 17 1.15 5.77 -5.39
CA GLU A 17 0.38 6.28 -6.53
C GLU A 17 -0.49 5.19 -7.17
N ARG A 18 0.08 4.01 -7.42
CA ARG A 18 -0.68 2.85 -7.94
C ARG A 18 -1.78 2.40 -6.98
N ALA A 19 -1.53 2.41 -5.68
CA ALA A 19 -2.51 2.09 -4.65
C ALA A 19 -3.66 3.11 -4.63
N GLU A 20 -3.37 4.39 -4.82
CA GLU A 20 -4.39 5.44 -4.92
C GLU A 20 -5.25 5.27 -6.18
N VAL A 21 -4.63 4.97 -7.33
CA VAL A 21 -5.35 4.66 -8.57
C VAL A 21 -6.22 3.41 -8.40
N ALA A 22 -5.71 2.36 -7.75
CA ALA A 22 -6.45 1.15 -7.45
C ALA A 22 -7.68 1.47 -6.56
N ARG A 23 -7.48 2.26 -5.51
CA ARG A 23 -8.54 2.69 -4.58
C ARG A 23 -9.69 3.41 -5.28
N ARG A 24 -9.38 4.30 -6.24
CA ARG A 24 -10.39 4.99 -7.06
C ARG A 24 -11.19 4.03 -7.95
N ASN A 25 -10.59 2.89 -8.32
CA ASN A 25 -11.25 1.81 -9.05
C ASN A 25 -11.84 0.74 -8.11
N LEU A 26 -12.06 1.09 -6.83
CA LEU A 26 -12.55 0.20 -5.78
C LEU A 26 -11.65 -1.01 -5.47
N LYS A 27 -10.44 -1.08 -6.04
CA LYS A 27 -9.46 -2.13 -5.76
C LYS A 27 -8.61 -1.74 -4.56
N ARG A 28 -8.14 -2.72 -3.79
CA ARG A 28 -7.20 -2.49 -2.68
C ARG A 28 -5.85 -3.06 -3.02
N ILE A 29 -4.79 -2.43 -2.54
CA ILE A 29 -3.48 -3.09 -2.52
C ILE A 29 -3.57 -4.36 -1.67
N SER A 30 -2.85 -5.41 -2.06
CA SER A 30 -2.82 -6.66 -1.32
C SER A 30 -2.19 -6.48 0.06
N HIS A 31 -2.51 -7.39 0.97
CA HIS A 31 -1.94 -7.38 2.33
C HIS A 31 -0.39 -7.44 2.31
N ASN A 32 0.20 -8.17 1.36
CA ASN A 32 1.65 -8.20 1.18
C ASN A 32 2.19 -6.82 0.79
N GLY A 33 1.47 -6.08 -0.06
CA GLY A 33 1.84 -4.73 -0.44
C GLY A 33 1.74 -3.74 0.73
N GLU A 34 0.72 -3.86 1.58
CA GLU A 34 0.59 -3.07 2.81
C GLU A 34 1.74 -3.35 3.80
N ALA A 35 2.07 -4.64 3.99
CA ALA A 35 3.20 -5.05 4.83
C ALA A 35 4.54 -4.55 4.27
N TRP A 36 4.70 -4.55 2.94
CA TRP A 36 5.88 -4.00 2.26
C TRP A 36 6.01 -2.49 2.51
N LEU A 37 4.93 -1.72 2.34
CA LEU A 37 4.93 -0.27 2.63
C LEU A 37 5.32 0.02 4.08
N THR A 38 4.76 -0.73 5.02
CA THR A 38 5.08 -0.62 6.46
C THR A 38 6.56 -0.92 6.73
N SER A 39 7.12 -1.92 6.05
CA SER A 39 8.54 -2.29 6.17
C SER A 39 9.46 -1.22 5.60
N VAL A 40 9.05 -0.55 4.52
CA VAL A 40 9.77 0.60 3.95
C VAL A 40 9.80 1.77 4.93
N ASP A 41 8.68 2.10 5.57
CA ASP A 41 8.60 3.18 6.56
C ASP A 41 9.50 2.90 7.76
N THR A 42 9.39 1.70 8.33
CA THR A 42 10.25 1.26 9.45
C THR A 42 11.74 1.31 9.08
N THR A 43 12.10 0.87 7.87
CA THR A 43 13.50 0.89 7.42
C THR A 43 13.98 2.32 7.19
N THR A 44 13.11 3.23 6.76
CA THR A 44 13.42 4.66 6.60
C THR A 44 13.72 5.32 7.95
N GLU A 45 12.98 4.99 8.99
CA GLU A 45 13.28 5.44 10.36
C GLU A 45 14.65 4.93 10.84
N HIS A 46 14.98 3.65 10.55
CA HIS A 46 16.29 3.10 10.87
C HIS A 46 17.43 3.80 10.14
N VAL A 47 17.24 4.18 8.87
CA VAL A 47 18.21 4.98 8.10
C VAL A 47 18.50 6.30 8.82
N GLU A 48 17.45 7.01 9.23
CA GLU A 48 17.58 8.28 9.94
C GLU A 48 18.29 8.12 11.30
N ALA A 49 17.93 7.08 12.06
CA ALA A 49 18.58 6.78 13.33
C ALA A 49 20.09 6.49 13.16
N VAL A 50 20.47 5.77 12.11
CA VAL A 50 21.88 5.51 11.81
C VAL A 50 22.60 6.78 11.34
N ARG A 51 21.93 7.63 10.54
CA ARG A 51 22.48 8.90 10.09
C ARG A 51 22.78 9.82 11.28
N GLN A 52 21.82 9.98 12.17
CA GLN A 52 21.98 10.79 13.38
C GLN A 52 23.09 10.24 14.28
N GLY A 53 23.06 8.94 14.58
CA GLY A 53 24.10 8.32 15.41
C GLY A 53 25.50 8.39 14.81
N THR A 54 25.62 8.32 13.48
CA THR A 54 26.91 8.50 12.78
C THR A 54 27.41 9.93 12.93
N ALA A 55 26.55 10.93 12.72
CA ALA A 55 26.90 12.34 12.88
C ALA A 55 27.34 12.66 14.32
N GLU A 56 26.67 12.10 15.33
CA GLU A 56 27.06 12.25 16.74
C GLU A 56 28.44 11.66 17.03
N VAL A 57 28.75 10.47 16.48
CA VAL A 57 30.07 9.85 16.64
C VAL A 57 31.15 10.67 15.94
N GLU A 58 30.88 11.19 14.74
CA GLU A 58 31.82 11.98 13.95
C GLU A 58 32.15 13.33 14.59
N ARG A 59 31.19 13.98 15.26
CA ARG A 59 31.44 15.22 16.03
C ARG A 59 32.51 15.04 17.11
N GLY A 60 32.66 13.84 17.66
CA GLY A 60 33.69 13.52 18.65
C GLY A 60 35.07 13.24 18.05
N CYS A 61 35.19 13.19 16.72
CA CYS A 61 36.45 12.93 16.04
C CYS A 61 37.21 14.23 15.74
N PHE A 62 38.53 14.24 15.93
CA PHE A 62 39.38 15.40 15.71
C PHE A 62 40.61 14.99 14.88
N TYR A 63 40.87 15.66 13.75
CA TYR A 63 41.97 15.34 12.81
C TYR A 63 42.10 13.84 12.46
N GLY A 64 40.97 13.16 12.22
CA GLY A 64 40.96 11.72 11.88
C GLY A 64 41.10 10.78 13.08
N TRP A 65 41.40 11.30 14.28
CA TRP A 65 41.35 10.55 15.53
C TRP A 65 39.92 10.53 16.07
N CYS A 66 39.32 9.34 16.11
CA CYS A 66 38.00 9.12 16.72
C CYS A 66 38.19 8.39 18.05
N PRO A 67 38.08 9.05 19.22
CA PRO A 67 38.27 8.41 20.51
C PRO A 67 37.24 7.29 20.77
N ASN A 68 36.07 7.35 20.12
CA ASN A 68 35.04 6.32 20.23
C ASN A 68 35.01 5.37 19.01
N LEU A 69 36.09 4.61 18.81
CA LEU A 69 36.20 3.61 17.73
C LEU A 69 35.10 2.53 17.80
N LYS A 70 34.70 2.12 19.01
CA LYS A 70 33.67 1.09 19.21
C LYS A 70 32.31 1.56 18.68
N SER A 71 31.89 2.78 19.00
CA SER A 71 30.64 3.34 18.48
C SER A 71 30.70 3.54 16.97
N ARG A 72 31.82 4.04 16.42
CA ARG A 72 32.00 4.16 14.96
C ARG A 72 31.87 2.81 14.25
N TYR A 73 32.50 1.77 14.79
CA TYR A 73 32.39 0.42 14.26
C TYR A 73 30.96 -0.10 14.31
N SER A 74 30.28 0.08 15.45
CA SER A 74 28.87 -0.28 15.63
C SER A 74 27.98 0.41 14.59
N MET A 75 28.14 1.72 14.39
CA MET A 75 27.36 2.46 13.40
C MET A 75 27.61 1.97 11.97
N SER A 76 28.87 1.70 11.63
CA SER A 76 29.25 1.14 10.33
C SER A 76 28.59 -0.22 10.09
N ARG A 77 28.51 -1.07 11.12
CA ARG A 77 27.83 -2.38 11.04
C ARG A 77 26.32 -2.23 10.86
N ARG A 78 25.68 -1.29 11.58
CA ARG A 78 24.24 -1.01 11.44
C ARG A 78 23.93 -0.48 10.04
N ALA A 79 24.72 0.48 9.53
CA ALA A 79 24.58 1.01 8.17
C ALA A 79 24.68 -0.09 7.11
N LYS A 80 25.62 -1.04 7.27
CA LYS A 80 25.75 -2.19 6.37
C LYS A 80 24.51 -3.09 6.41
N LYS A 81 23.97 -3.39 7.59
CA LYS A 81 22.75 -4.21 7.76
C LYS A 81 21.54 -3.56 7.08
N ILE A 82 21.31 -2.28 7.35
CA ILE A 82 20.20 -1.52 6.76
C ILE A 82 20.35 -1.44 5.24
N THR A 83 21.57 -1.26 4.73
CA THR A 83 21.79 -1.25 3.27
C THR A 83 21.37 -2.57 2.62
N LEU A 84 21.56 -3.71 3.30
CA LEU A 84 21.08 -5.01 2.81
C LEU A 84 19.55 -5.09 2.87
N GLU A 85 18.93 -4.61 3.96
CA GLU A 85 17.46 -4.57 4.10
C GLU A 85 16.82 -3.68 3.01
N LEU A 86 17.42 -2.52 2.71
CA LEU A 86 16.99 -1.64 1.61
C LEU A 86 17.01 -2.36 0.26
N VAL A 87 18.11 -3.04 -0.07
CA VAL A 87 18.23 -3.79 -1.33
C VAL A 87 17.23 -4.94 -1.39
N GLN A 88 16.98 -5.62 -0.27
CA GLN A 88 15.97 -6.67 -0.20
C GLN A 88 14.57 -6.12 -0.50
N LEU A 89 14.17 -5.02 0.13
CA LEU A 89 12.87 -4.39 -0.11
C LEU A 89 12.71 -3.91 -1.56
N GLN A 90 13.77 -3.37 -2.16
CA GLN A 90 13.78 -3.03 -3.59
C GLN A 90 13.54 -4.28 -4.46
N ASN A 91 14.18 -5.40 -4.15
CA ASN A 91 14.00 -6.64 -4.90
C ASN A 91 12.59 -7.23 -4.71
N GLU A 92 12.04 -7.16 -3.51
CA GLU A 92 10.67 -7.59 -3.20
C GLU A 92 9.65 -6.77 -4.01
N SER A 93 9.88 -5.48 -4.22
CA SER A 93 9.00 -4.64 -5.04
C SER A 93 8.94 -5.08 -6.51
N ASN A 94 9.95 -5.78 -7.03
CA ASN A 94 9.93 -6.29 -8.40
C ASN A 94 9.12 -7.58 -8.55
N ARG A 95 8.66 -8.15 -7.43
CA ARG A 95 7.91 -9.40 -7.43
C ARG A 95 6.41 -9.10 -7.61
N PRO A 96 5.75 -9.72 -8.61
CA PRO A 96 4.35 -9.45 -8.91
C PRO A 96 3.38 -9.92 -7.82
N ASP A 97 3.81 -10.83 -6.93
CA ASP A 97 3.02 -11.31 -5.79
C ASP A 97 3.11 -10.43 -4.53
N VAL A 98 4.05 -9.48 -4.50
CA VAL A 98 4.23 -8.56 -3.37
C VAL A 98 3.38 -7.30 -3.55
N ILE A 99 3.47 -6.65 -4.71
CA ILE A 99 2.66 -5.48 -5.05
C ILE A 99 1.60 -5.89 -6.06
N SER A 100 0.47 -6.36 -5.54
CA SER A 100 -0.71 -6.70 -6.31
C SER A 100 -1.90 -5.86 -5.86
N PHE A 101 -2.93 -5.77 -6.71
CA PHE A 101 -4.16 -5.05 -6.42
C PHE A 101 -5.34 -6.00 -6.54
N ASP A 102 -5.93 -6.30 -5.40
CA ASP A 102 -7.07 -7.19 -5.29
C ASP A 102 -8.34 -6.43 -5.68
N HIS A 103 -9.21 -7.11 -6.42
CA HIS A 103 -10.58 -6.65 -6.55
C HIS A 103 -11.21 -6.67 -5.16
N PRO A 104 -12.04 -5.67 -4.81
CA PRO A 104 -12.78 -5.75 -3.57
C PRO A 104 -13.57 -7.07 -3.63
N VAL A 105 -13.48 -7.86 -2.55
CA VAL A 105 -14.44 -8.95 -2.35
C VAL A 105 -15.81 -8.33 -2.58
N GLN A 106 -16.58 -8.95 -3.48
CA GLN A 106 -17.90 -8.52 -3.94
C GLN A 106 -18.60 -7.75 -2.84
N SER A 107 -19.08 -6.54 -3.15
CA SER A 107 -20.06 -5.85 -2.30
C SER A 107 -21.03 -6.90 -1.81
N GLU A 108 -21.00 -7.23 -0.50
CA GLU A 108 -22.04 -8.06 0.06
C GLU A 108 -23.32 -7.35 -0.33
N ALA A 109 -24.19 -8.06 -1.07
CA ALA A 109 -25.52 -7.54 -1.35
C ALA A 109 -26.13 -7.32 0.02
N ILE A 110 -26.22 -6.06 0.47
CA ILE A 110 -26.86 -5.75 1.75
C ILE A 110 -28.31 -6.20 1.54
N PRO A 111 -28.77 -7.26 2.21
CA PRO A 111 -30.13 -7.71 2.04
C PRO A 111 -30.99 -6.66 2.72
N SER A 112 -31.62 -5.79 1.94
CA SER A 112 -32.72 -4.98 2.44
C SER A 112 -33.90 -5.94 2.64
N ASN A 113 -34.01 -6.52 3.82
CA ASN A 113 -35.22 -7.25 4.24
C ASN A 113 -36.41 -6.30 4.52
N TYR A 114 -36.24 -4.99 4.28
CA TYR A 114 -37.21 -3.95 4.54
C TYR A 114 -37.54 -3.19 3.24
N GLY A 115 -38.04 -3.92 2.24
CA GLY A 115 -38.83 -3.28 1.20
C GLY A 115 -40.25 -3.09 1.73
N GLU A 116 -40.67 -1.86 2.01
CA GLU A 116 -42.11 -1.57 2.02
C GLU A 116 -42.66 -2.03 0.67
N VAL A 117 -43.63 -2.96 0.69
CA VAL A 117 -44.29 -3.42 -0.53
C VAL A 117 -45.17 -2.29 -1.02
N PHE A 118 -44.67 -1.54 -1.99
CA PHE A 118 -45.47 -0.54 -2.69
C PHE A 118 -46.23 -1.23 -3.81
N ASP A 119 -47.53 -1.48 -3.61
CA ASP A 119 -48.38 -2.07 -4.65
C ASP A 119 -48.32 -1.30 -5.97
N SER A 120 -48.13 0.03 -5.92
CA SER A 120 -47.97 0.90 -7.09
C SER A 120 -46.72 0.59 -7.93
N ARG A 121 -45.70 -0.04 -7.35
CA ARG A 121 -44.40 -0.32 -7.99
C ARG A 121 -44.20 -1.81 -8.32
N LYS A 122 -45.14 -2.68 -7.94
CA LYS A 122 -45.03 -4.13 -8.12
C LYS A 122 -44.82 -4.55 -9.59
N LEU A 123 -45.54 -3.93 -10.53
CA LEU A 123 -45.34 -4.18 -11.97
C LEU A 123 -43.92 -3.84 -12.43
N LYS A 124 -43.36 -2.72 -11.95
CA LYS A 124 -42.00 -2.31 -12.30
C LYS A 124 -40.95 -3.22 -11.67
N GLU A 125 -41.20 -3.70 -10.45
CA GLU A 125 -40.36 -4.69 -9.79
C GLU A 125 -40.35 -6.02 -10.58
N GLU A 126 -41.51 -6.52 -11.01
CA GLU A 126 -41.62 -7.73 -11.83
C GLU A 126 -40.90 -7.58 -13.19
N GLU A 127 -41.05 -6.43 -13.85
CA GLU A 127 -40.31 -6.11 -15.10
C GLU A 127 -38.80 -6.15 -14.90
N VAL A 128 -38.28 -5.55 -13.81
CA VAL A 128 -36.84 -5.59 -13.48
C VAL A 128 -36.38 -7.01 -13.19
N MET A 129 -37.14 -7.77 -12.39
CA MET A 129 -36.81 -9.15 -12.06
C MET A 129 -36.86 -10.09 -13.27
N ALA A 130 -37.69 -9.80 -14.28
CA ALA A 130 -37.70 -10.49 -15.55
C ALA A 130 -36.46 -10.14 -16.38
N ALA A 131 -36.12 -8.85 -16.50
CA ALA A 131 -34.94 -8.38 -17.24
C ALA A 131 -33.63 -8.91 -16.63
N LEU A 132 -33.54 -9.04 -15.30
CA LEU A 132 -32.38 -9.64 -14.61
C LEU A 132 -32.17 -11.12 -14.93
N ARG A 133 -33.21 -11.84 -15.40
CA ARG A 133 -33.14 -13.26 -15.79
C ARG A 133 -32.86 -13.45 -17.27
N ASP A 134 -32.84 -12.37 -18.05
CA ASP A 134 -32.59 -12.41 -19.48
C ASP A 134 -31.10 -12.19 -19.77
N ASP A 135 -30.41 -13.26 -20.19
CA ASP A 135 -28.99 -13.23 -20.54
C ASP A 135 -28.67 -12.28 -21.72
N GLY A 136 -29.69 -11.87 -22.49
CA GLY A 136 -29.57 -10.87 -23.55
C GLY A 136 -29.53 -9.42 -23.06
N VAL A 137 -29.86 -9.17 -21.78
CA VAL A 137 -29.89 -7.84 -21.18
C VAL A 137 -28.60 -7.56 -20.41
N THR A 138 -27.81 -6.59 -20.88
CA THR A 138 -26.53 -6.22 -20.25
C THR A 138 -26.62 -4.98 -19.36
N MET A 139 -27.71 -4.22 -19.43
CA MET A 139 -27.91 -3.00 -18.64
C MET A 139 -29.39 -2.71 -18.40
N ILE A 140 -29.73 -2.35 -17.16
CA ILE A 140 -31.08 -1.92 -16.74
C ILE A 140 -30.98 -0.51 -16.18
N GLY A 141 -31.70 0.45 -16.77
CA GLY A 141 -31.83 1.81 -16.25
C GLY A 141 -33.13 1.95 -15.46
N ILE A 142 -33.06 2.50 -14.25
CA ILE A 142 -34.23 2.82 -13.42
C ILE A 142 -34.26 4.33 -13.22
N CYS A 143 -35.41 4.95 -13.49
CA CYS A 143 -35.66 6.36 -13.20
C CYS A 143 -36.91 6.49 -12.33
N GLY A 144 -36.91 7.51 -11.47
CA GLY A 144 -38.01 7.81 -10.57
C GLY A 144 -38.06 9.30 -10.28
N VAL A 145 -39.17 9.74 -9.71
CA VAL A 145 -39.30 11.06 -9.09
C VAL A 145 -39.27 10.85 -7.58
N ASP A 146 -38.56 11.73 -6.88
CA ASP A 146 -38.48 11.76 -5.41
C ASP A 146 -39.84 12.12 -4.78
#